data_AF-A0A930F0I4-F1
#
_entry.id   AF-A0A930F0I4-F1
#
_cell.length_a   1.000
_cell.length_b   1.000
_cell.length_c   1.000
_cell.angle_alpha   90.00
_cell.angle_beta   90.00
_cell.angle_gamma   90.00
#
_symmetry.space_group_name_H-M   'P 1'
#
loop_
_entity.id
_entity.type
_entity.pdbx_description
1 polymer ?
#
loop_
_entity_poly.entity_id
_entity_poly.type
_entity_poly.pdbx_seq_one_letter_code
_entity_poly.pdbx_strand_id
1 'polypeptide(L)'
;GMVGINTDEPRATMHIEPGVSESKGLIIPRITAAQMVTMTNLAHFGADHHAIITYLKETLPVADRTGKLVDVAEPGYYYYDNTTGVQKWKTFGGGAEQDLRMVGTNHLTKEAGVGFNGSNMGTGGFNIGIGAVTYNLANNNTSMSGGGNIALGRLIYTAPNTGTMSGSENTAIGRQLFQMSPSGGSIEGRGNVAMGESIYILSKANAKISNSAQYNTGIGQSIFTLQNGDFTGQENVGIGQELYSMQSGDMVGNNNIGMGKRIYIFNKTAGAVFIGSNNTGIGDSIFNLTDGDFTGGNNIGLGIDQYHLVSGNMAGGYNVSIGYNSYYVQNGNMTNIASNNIALGRGIYNLFNPTTSTFSGYNNIGIGDTLYNISSGNLAGNNNIGIGNNAYNLSSGDMTNSASNNIALGNSVFHLASNSNATFSGEGNIGIGYRAFQRMGSGGTNAVLSGNYNMGMGNSALGSNVGGLTGDD
;
A
#
# COMPACT_ATOMS: atom_id res chain seq x y z
N GLY A 1 -21.34 15.76 -61.76
CA GLY A 1 -20.92 17.16 -61.93
C GLY A 1 -20.62 17.74 -60.56
N MET A 2 -19.66 18.64 -60.46
CA MET A 2 -19.34 19.37 -59.23
C MET A 2 -20.07 20.72 -59.29
N VAL A 3 -20.79 21.09 -58.24
CA VAL A 3 -21.61 22.32 -58.22
C VAL A 3 -20.86 23.41 -57.45
N GLY A 4 -20.14 24.26 -58.18
CA GLY A 4 -19.59 25.50 -57.63
C GLY A 4 -20.64 26.60 -57.66
N ILE A 5 -20.73 27.39 -56.58
CA ILE A 5 -21.44 28.67 -56.58
C ILE A 5 -20.40 29.75 -56.35
N ASN A 6 -20.15 30.57 -57.38
CA ASN A 6 -19.18 31.67 -57.38
C ASN A 6 -17.71 31.22 -57.16
N THR A 7 -17.27 30.20 -57.91
CA THR A 7 -15.90 29.68 -57.90
C THR A 7 -15.62 28.93 -59.22
N ASP A 8 -14.50 29.23 -59.88
CA ASP A 8 -14.19 28.71 -61.23
C ASP A 8 -13.51 27.32 -61.19
N GLU A 9 -13.04 26.89 -60.01
CA GLU A 9 -12.49 25.56 -59.76
C GLU A 9 -13.23 24.88 -58.59
N PRO A 10 -14.43 24.28 -58.82
CA PRO A 10 -15.09 23.49 -57.80
C PRO A 10 -14.30 22.18 -57.56
N ARG A 11 -13.47 22.16 -56.51
CA ARG A 11 -12.60 21.02 -56.15
C ARG A 11 -13.32 19.92 -55.33
N ALA A 12 -14.62 20.06 -55.10
CA ALA A 12 -15.49 19.12 -54.39
C ALA A 12 -16.94 19.21 -54.91
N THR A 13 -17.81 18.29 -54.50
CA THR A 13 -19.19 18.18 -55.00
C THR A 13 -20.04 19.45 -54.82
N MET A 14 -19.74 20.25 -53.78
CA MET A 14 -20.31 21.58 -53.54
C MET A 14 -19.23 22.51 -52.98
N HIS A 15 -18.99 23.66 -53.62
CA HIS A 15 -18.02 24.66 -53.18
C HIS A 15 -18.69 26.05 -53.09
N ILE A 16 -18.62 26.68 -51.92
CA ILE A 16 -19.10 28.04 -51.65
C ILE A 16 -17.93 28.84 -51.10
N GLU A 17 -17.49 29.86 -51.83
CA GLU A 17 -16.47 30.79 -51.37
C GLU A 17 -17.11 32.11 -50.90
N PRO A 18 -16.67 32.69 -49.78
CA PRO A 18 -17.16 33.98 -49.33
C PRO A 18 -16.57 35.09 -50.20
N GLY A 19 -17.41 35.71 -51.04
CA GLY A 19 -17.05 36.88 -51.84
C GLY A 19 -16.73 38.13 -51.01
N VAL A 20 -16.85 39.31 -51.63
CA VAL A 20 -16.45 40.61 -51.04
C VAL A 20 -17.32 41.11 -49.86
N SER A 21 -18.26 40.29 -49.36
CA SER A 21 -19.12 40.65 -48.22
C SER A 21 -18.33 40.71 -46.91
N GLU A 22 -18.58 41.75 -46.11
CA GLU A 22 -18.06 41.88 -44.74
C GLU A 22 -18.66 40.81 -43.80
N SER A 23 -19.96 40.51 -43.97
CA SER A 23 -20.65 39.44 -43.24
C SER A 23 -20.59 38.14 -44.04
N LYS A 24 -19.98 37.10 -43.48
CA LYS A 24 -19.71 35.81 -44.14
C LYS A 24 -20.35 34.67 -43.36
N GLY A 25 -21.15 33.83 -44.01
CA GLY A 25 -21.80 32.68 -43.40
C GLY A 25 -22.92 32.07 -44.25
N LEU A 26 -23.40 30.90 -43.86
CA LEU A 26 -24.56 30.23 -44.45
C LEU A 26 -25.78 30.38 -43.53
N ILE A 27 -26.85 31.01 -44.03
CA ILE A 27 -28.12 31.09 -43.28
C ILE A 27 -28.89 29.79 -43.51
N ILE A 28 -28.88 28.93 -42.49
CA ILE A 28 -29.72 27.73 -42.43
C ILE A 28 -31.21 28.14 -42.35
N PRO A 29 -32.15 27.44 -43.02
CA PRO A 29 -33.57 27.79 -43.01
C PRO A 29 -34.18 27.92 -41.60
N ARG A 30 -34.84 29.06 -41.34
CA ARG A 30 -35.43 29.42 -40.03
C ARG A 30 -36.95 29.22 -40.02
N ILE A 31 -37.42 28.16 -39.38
CA ILE A 31 -38.81 27.67 -39.47
C ILE A 31 -39.62 27.90 -38.17
N THR A 32 -40.94 27.98 -38.30
CA THR A 32 -41.90 27.98 -37.17
C THR A 32 -42.14 26.57 -36.64
N ALA A 33 -42.69 26.45 -35.44
CA ALA A 33 -43.15 25.20 -34.86
C ALA A 33 -44.11 24.47 -35.82
N ALA A 34 -45.14 25.16 -36.30
CA ALA A 34 -46.12 24.60 -37.24
C ALA A 34 -45.48 24.14 -38.57
N GLN A 35 -44.48 24.87 -39.08
CA GLN A 35 -43.73 24.45 -40.28
C GLN A 35 -42.92 23.18 -40.02
N MET A 36 -42.27 23.08 -38.84
CA MET A 36 -41.50 21.89 -38.46
C MET A 36 -42.39 20.65 -38.31
N VAL A 37 -43.56 20.78 -37.67
CA VAL A 37 -44.57 19.72 -37.57
C VAL A 37 -45.05 19.27 -38.95
N THR A 38 -45.47 20.23 -39.78
CA THR A 38 -45.99 19.95 -41.13
C THR A 38 -44.97 19.21 -41.98
N MET A 39 -43.73 19.70 -42.03
CA MET A 39 -42.63 19.11 -42.79
C MET A 39 -42.28 17.70 -42.31
N THR A 40 -42.21 17.50 -40.99
CA THR A 40 -41.77 16.23 -40.39
C THR A 40 -42.78 15.09 -40.59
N ASN A 41 -44.06 15.45 -40.73
CA ASN A 41 -45.17 14.54 -40.96
C ASN A 41 -45.47 14.27 -42.45
N LEU A 42 -44.72 14.86 -43.39
CA LEU A 42 -44.82 14.49 -44.80
C LEU A 42 -44.46 13.01 -45.00
N ALA A 43 -45.26 12.30 -45.80
CA ALA A 43 -45.10 10.85 -46.01
C ALA A 43 -43.73 10.42 -46.57
N HIS A 44 -43.02 11.33 -47.25
CA HIS A 44 -41.69 11.12 -47.80
C HIS A 44 -40.54 11.64 -46.91
N PHE A 45 -40.84 12.28 -45.77
CA PHE A 45 -39.80 12.81 -44.87
C PHE A 45 -39.19 11.64 -44.08
N GLY A 46 -37.98 11.22 -44.47
CA GLY A 46 -37.36 9.99 -43.98
C GLY A 46 -35.89 9.88 -44.39
N ALA A 47 -35.46 8.71 -44.87
CA ALA A 47 -34.05 8.40 -45.16
C ALA A 47 -33.33 9.45 -46.03
N ASP A 48 -33.97 9.90 -47.12
CA ASP A 48 -33.39 10.87 -48.06
C ASP A 48 -33.22 12.28 -47.45
N HIS A 49 -33.81 12.53 -46.28
CA HIS A 49 -33.74 13.80 -45.55
C HIS A 49 -32.75 13.74 -44.36
N HIS A 50 -31.98 12.66 -44.24
CA HIS A 50 -30.94 12.57 -43.22
C HIS A 50 -29.93 13.73 -43.34
N ALA A 51 -29.56 14.30 -42.19
CA ALA A 51 -28.67 15.46 -42.06
C ALA A 51 -29.21 16.79 -42.62
N ILE A 52 -30.51 16.91 -42.96
CA ILE A 52 -31.13 18.24 -43.13
C ILE A 52 -31.02 19.02 -41.82
N ILE A 53 -30.55 20.28 -41.88
CA ILE A 53 -30.43 21.17 -40.73
C ILE A 53 -31.44 22.31 -40.87
N THR A 54 -32.11 22.66 -39.77
CA THR A 54 -33.03 23.80 -39.68
C THR A 54 -32.80 24.58 -38.38
N TYR A 55 -33.24 25.83 -38.32
CA TYR A 55 -33.31 26.60 -37.07
C TYR A 55 -34.78 26.79 -36.68
N LEU A 56 -35.20 26.20 -35.57
CA LEU A 56 -36.52 26.42 -34.98
C LEU A 56 -36.54 27.79 -34.28
N LYS A 57 -37.50 28.64 -34.61
CA LYS A 57 -37.58 30.03 -34.11
C LYS A 57 -38.26 30.19 -32.75
N GLU A 58 -39.04 29.21 -32.31
CA GLU A 58 -39.95 29.31 -31.17
C GLU A 58 -40.08 27.94 -30.47
N THR A 59 -40.45 27.93 -29.19
CA THR A 59 -40.67 26.69 -28.42
C THR A 59 -41.71 25.80 -29.09
N LEU A 60 -41.40 24.53 -29.34
CA LEU A 60 -42.35 23.57 -29.93
C LEU A 60 -43.43 23.22 -28.87
N PRO A 61 -44.73 23.31 -29.18
CA PRO A 61 -45.80 22.98 -28.24
C PRO A 61 -45.69 21.53 -27.73
N VAL A 62 -45.96 21.30 -26.44
CA VAL A 62 -45.79 19.98 -25.80
C VAL A 62 -46.60 18.88 -26.51
N ALA A 63 -47.79 19.21 -27.05
CA ALA A 63 -48.61 18.28 -27.81
C ALA A 63 -47.96 17.79 -29.12
N ASP A 64 -47.08 18.59 -29.72
CA ASP A 64 -46.38 18.28 -30.97
C ASP A 64 -45.06 17.55 -30.76
N ARG A 65 -44.58 17.43 -29.50
CA ARG A 65 -43.32 16.74 -29.12
C ARG A 65 -43.49 15.22 -29.14
N THR A 66 -43.86 14.66 -30.28
CA THR A 66 -44.14 13.22 -30.47
C THR A 66 -43.39 12.64 -31.67
N GLY A 67 -43.18 11.31 -31.66
CA GLY A 67 -42.50 10.61 -32.74
C GLY A 67 -41.13 11.22 -33.07
N LYS A 68 -40.96 11.65 -34.34
CA LYS A 68 -39.74 12.29 -34.84
C LYS A 68 -39.38 13.62 -34.14
N LEU A 69 -40.31 14.24 -33.41
CA LEU A 69 -40.16 15.55 -32.74
C LEU A 69 -40.02 15.46 -31.21
N VAL A 70 -39.94 14.25 -30.64
CA VAL A 70 -39.97 14.05 -29.18
C VAL A 70 -38.89 14.81 -28.40
N ASP A 71 -37.70 15.01 -28.98
CA ASP A 71 -36.60 15.74 -28.35
C ASP A 71 -36.55 17.24 -28.73
N VAL A 72 -37.50 17.72 -29.54
CA VAL A 72 -37.54 19.13 -30.00
C VAL A 72 -38.32 19.95 -28.99
N ALA A 73 -37.63 20.81 -28.25
CA ALA A 73 -38.22 21.61 -27.18
C ALA A 73 -38.15 23.11 -27.47
N GLU A 74 -36.95 23.65 -27.55
CA GLU A 74 -36.69 25.09 -27.50
C GLU A 74 -36.15 25.63 -28.83
N PRO A 75 -36.17 26.96 -29.06
CA PRO A 75 -35.55 27.58 -30.24
C PRO A 75 -34.07 27.21 -30.37
N GLY A 76 -33.63 26.87 -31.58
CA GLY A 76 -32.26 26.42 -31.81
C GLY A 76 -32.06 25.72 -33.14
N TYR A 77 -30.82 25.34 -33.45
CA TYR A 77 -30.52 24.51 -34.61
C TYR A 77 -30.84 23.04 -34.32
N TYR A 78 -31.46 22.37 -35.29
CA TYR A 78 -31.77 20.95 -35.25
C TYR A 78 -31.36 20.28 -36.55
N TYR A 79 -30.91 19.03 -36.50
CA TYR A 79 -30.70 18.17 -37.66
C TYR A 79 -31.56 16.92 -37.58
N TYR A 80 -31.97 16.36 -38.73
CA TYR A 80 -32.71 15.11 -38.77
C TYR A 80 -31.77 13.90 -38.83
N ASP A 81 -31.83 13.05 -37.82
CA ASP A 81 -31.09 11.80 -37.76
C ASP A 81 -31.99 10.63 -38.17
N ASN A 82 -31.72 10.04 -39.34
CA ASN A 82 -32.39 8.83 -39.83
C ASN A 82 -31.45 7.61 -39.80
N THR A 83 -30.44 7.62 -38.92
CA THR A 83 -29.72 6.41 -38.55
C THR A 83 -30.71 5.37 -38.00
N THR A 84 -30.50 4.10 -38.33
CA THR A 84 -31.34 2.98 -37.87
C THR A 84 -31.53 3.03 -36.35
N GLY A 85 -32.79 3.05 -35.90
CA GLY A 85 -33.14 3.13 -34.48
C GLY A 85 -33.18 4.55 -33.89
N VAL A 86 -32.86 5.60 -34.66
CA VAL A 86 -32.85 6.99 -34.16
C VAL A 86 -34.00 7.82 -34.74
N GLN A 87 -34.13 7.88 -36.07
CA GLN A 87 -35.27 8.44 -36.83
C GLN A 87 -35.97 9.69 -36.25
N LYS A 88 -35.23 10.68 -35.74
CA LYS A 88 -35.78 11.87 -35.08
C LYS A 88 -34.90 13.10 -35.24
N TRP A 89 -35.46 14.26 -34.96
CA TRP A 89 -34.72 15.52 -34.88
C TRP A 89 -33.86 15.55 -33.61
N LYS A 90 -32.62 15.99 -33.77
CA LYS A 90 -31.64 16.21 -32.69
C LYS A 90 -31.15 17.65 -32.73
N THR A 91 -30.84 18.22 -31.57
CA THR A 91 -30.20 19.52 -31.43
C THR A 91 -28.81 19.52 -32.10
N PHE A 92 -28.58 20.45 -33.03
CA PHE A 92 -27.30 20.63 -33.70
C PHE A 92 -26.39 21.52 -32.83
N GLY A 93 -25.30 20.94 -32.30
CA GLY A 93 -24.39 21.61 -31.36
C GLY A 93 -24.91 21.72 -29.91
N GLY A 94 -26.02 21.04 -29.56
CA GLY A 94 -26.64 21.15 -28.23
C GLY A 94 -26.72 19.82 -27.46
N GLY A 95 -26.00 19.73 -26.33
CA GLY A 95 -26.44 18.96 -25.16
C GLY A 95 -25.99 17.49 -24.99
N ALA A 96 -25.55 16.79 -26.04
CA ALA A 96 -25.28 15.34 -25.95
C ALA A 96 -23.78 14.97 -25.75
N GLU A 97 -22.85 15.68 -26.39
CA GLU A 97 -21.48 15.18 -26.67
C GLU A 97 -20.33 15.79 -25.81
N GLN A 98 -20.63 16.30 -24.61
CA GLN A 98 -19.58 16.39 -23.58
C GLN A 98 -19.90 15.47 -22.42
N ASP A 99 -19.01 14.50 -22.21
CA ASP A 99 -18.96 13.67 -21.00
C ASP A 99 -18.59 14.54 -19.78
N LEU A 100 -17.72 15.54 -19.99
CA LEU A 100 -17.38 16.54 -18.98
C LEU A 100 -18.52 17.52 -18.74
N ARG A 101 -19.09 17.49 -17.53
CA ARG A 101 -20.04 18.47 -16.99
C ARG A 101 -19.36 19.29 -15.89
N MET A 102 -19.54 20.61 -15.91
CA MET A 102 -19.21 21.49 -14.79
C MET A 102 -20.31 21.41 -13.71
N VAL A 103 -19.93 21.21 -12.45
CA VAL A 103 -20.84 21.14 -11.29
C VAL A 103 -20.26 22.00 -10.17
N GLY A 104 -20.87 23.15 -9.89
CA GLY A 104 -20.31 24.15 -8.99
C GLY A 104 -18.97 24.66 -9.51
N THR A 105 -17.90 24.53 -8.73
CA THR A 105 -16.51 24.85 -9.12
C THR A 105 -15.71 23.63 -9.62
N ASN A 106 -16.34 22.47 -9.80
CA ASN A 106 -15.68 21.21 -10.14
C ASN A 106 -16.12 20.67 -11.53
N HIS A 107 -15.43 19.64 -12.03
CA HIS A 107 -15.76 18.95 -13.29
C HIS A 107 -15.91 17.44 -13.08
N LEU A 108 -16.90 16.83 -13.74
CA LEU A 108 -17.25 15.41 -13.65
C LEU A 108 -17.48 14.80 -15.04
N THR A 109 -17.15 13.51 -15.19
CA THR A 109 -17.77 12.64 -16.23
C THR A 109 -19.22 12.29 -15.85
N LYS A 110 -20.07 11.93 -16.82
CA LYS A 110 -21.53 11.73 -16.57
C LYS A 110 -21.87 10.63 -15.57
N GLU A 111 -20.97 9.68 -15.35
CA GLU A 111 -21.13 8.52 -14.44
C GLU A 111 -20.39 8.69 -13.10
N ALA A 112 -19.72 9.82 -12.90
CA ALA A 112 -18.95 10.12 -11.68
C ALA A 112 -19.77 10.91 -10.65
N GLY A 113 -19.16 11.16 -9.48
CA GLY A 113 -19.78 11.88 -8.37
C GLY A 113 -20.60 11.02 -7.41
N VAL A 114 -21.12 11.64 -6.35
CA VAL A 114 -21.92 10.97 -5.29
C VAL A 114 -23.20 10.41 -5.91
N GLY A 115 -23.39 9.09 -5.82
CA GLY A 115 -24.54 8.40 -6.41
C GLY A 115 -24.44 8.14 -7.92
N PHE A 116 -23.25 8.30 -8.53
CA PHE A 116 -22.91 7.84 -9.89
C PHE A 116 -23.77 8.42 -11.04
N ASN A 117 -24.20 9.67 -10.91
CA ASN A 117 -25.15 10.30 -11.83
C ASN A 117 -24.68 11.64 -12.42
N GLY A 118 -23.40 12.00 -12.23
CA GLY A 118 -22.81 13.21 -12.78
C GLY A 118 -23.47 14.50 -12.30
N SER A 119 -24.07 14.52 -11.10
CA SER A 119 -24.81 15.69 -10.59
C SER A 119 -24.27 16.31 -9.30
N ASN A 120 -23.39 15.61 -8.56
CA ASN A 120 -22.96 16.05 -7.23
C ASN A 120 -21.53 15.58 -6.88
N MET A 121 -20.70 16.45 -6.30
CA MET A 121 -19.38 16.13 -5.74
C MET A 121 -19.30 16.34 -4.22
N GLY A 122 -20.43 16.55 -3.56
CA GLY A 122 -20.49 17.09 -2.20
C GLY A 122 -20.07 18.56 -2.13
N THR A 123 -19.69 19.02 -0.94
CA THR A 123 -19.31 20.41 -0.64
C THR A 123 -17.84 20.77 -0.92
N GLY A 124 -16.99 19.82 -1.29
CA GLY A 124 -15.55 20.04 -1.52
C GLY A 124 -15.22 20.77 -2.83
N GLY A 125 -14.08 21.48 -2.85
CA GLY A 125 -13.57 22.20 -4.02
C GLY A 125 -12.30 21.61 -4.65
N PHE A 126 -12.04 21.96 -5.92
CA PHE A 126 -10.88 21.55 -6.72
C PHE A 126 -10.77 20.03 -6.95
N ASN A 127 -11.91 19.34 -7.08
CA ASN A 127 -11.95 17.89 -7.30
C ASN A 127 -12.11 17.54 -8.79
N ILE A 128 -11.44 16.47 -9.23
CA ILE A 128 -11.53 15.93 -10.59
C ILE A 128 -11.93 14.44 -10.49
N GLY A 129 -13.14 14.11 -10.94
CA GLY A 129 -13.66 12.74 -10.96
C GLY A 129 -13.74 12.18 -12.37
N ILE A 130 -12.85 11.22 -12.70
CA ILE A 130 -12.79 10.55 -14.00
C ILE A 130 -12.98 9.04 -13.80
N GLY A 131 -13.98 8.46 -14.49
CA GLY A 131 -14.33 7.04 -14.43
C GLY A 131 -15.65 6.75 -13.72
N ALA A 132 -16.11 5.51 -13.85
CA ALA A 132 -17.33 5.03 -13.22
C ALA A 132 -17.08 4.62 -11.75
N VAL A 133 -18.01 4.98 -10.85
CA VAL A 133 -17.95 4.57 -9.42
C VAL A 133 -16.68 5.08 -8.73
N THR A 134 -16.24 6.30 -9.07
CA THR A 134 -15.03 6.91 -8.53
C THR A 134 -15.21 7.39 -7.07
N TYR A 135 -16.36 8.00 -6.75
CA TYR A 135 -16.72 8.42 -5.39
C TYR A 135 -18.03 7.75 -4.96
N ASN A 136 -17.98 6.88 -3.96
CA ASN A 136 -19.14 6.20 -3.37
C ASN A 136 -19.24 6.54 -1.88
N LEU A 137 -19.83 7.70 -1.59
CA LEU A 137 -20.02 8.26 -0.26
C LEU A 137 -21.53 8.34 0.07
N ALA A 138 -21.89 8.65 1.31
CA ALA A 138 -23.31 8.80 1.67
C ALA A 138 -24.02 9.90 0.86
N ASN A 139 -25.32 9.69 0.57
CA ASN A 139 -26.15 10.55 -0.29
C ASN A 139 -26.55 11.88 0.37
N ASN A 140 -25.59 12.68 0.84
CA ASN A 140 -25.81 14.05 1.31
C ASN A 140 -24.67 14.98 0.86
N ASN A 141 -24.94 16.29 0.86
CA ASN A 141 -23.97 17.27 0.37
C ASN A 141 -22.73 17.40 1.27
N THR A 142 -22.81 17.05 2.56
CA THR A 142 -21.70 17.21 3.52
C THR A 142 -20.72 16.05 3.54
N SER A 143 -20.98 14.95 2.82
CA SER A 143 -20.14 13.75 2.86
C SER A 143 -18.78 13.90 2.17
N MET A 144 -18.54 15.00 1.44
CA MET A 144 -17.22 15.40 0.96
C MET A 144 -16.97 16.86 1.31
N SER A 145 -15.97 17.15 2.14
CA SER A 145 -15.66 18.50 2.64
C SER A 145 -14.19 18.90 2.51
N GLY A 146 -13.29 17.95 2.24
CA GLY A 146 -11.90 18.22 1.87
C GLY A 146 -11.73 18.68 0.42
N GLY A 147 -10.53 19.11 0.05
CA GLY A 147 -10.24 19.68 -1.27
C GLY A 147 -8.99 19.11 -1.96
N GLY A 148 -8.94 19.28 -3.28
CA GLY A 148 -7.76 18.93 -4.09
C GLY A 148 -7.51 17.42 -4.23
N ASN A 149 -8.55 16.58 -4.13
CA ASN A 149 -8.40 15.14 -4.26
C ASN A 149 -8.50 14.69 -5.73
N ILE A 150 -7.58 13.83 -6.17
CA ILE A 150 -7.55 13.26 -7.53
C ILE A 150 -8.02 11.81 -7.50
N ALA A 151 -8.92 11.46 -8.42
CA ALA A 151 -9.51 10.12 -8.49
C ALA A 151 -9.69 9.65 -9.95
N LEU A 152 -8.93 8.62 -10.34
CA LEU A 152 -8.90 8.09 -11.70
C LEU A 152 -9.01 6.55 -11.68
N GLY A 153 -10.12 6.01 -12.19
CA GLY A 153 -10.33 4.56 -12.30
C GLY A 153 -11.69 4.11 -11.77
N ARG A 154 -11.74 3.03 -10.97
CA ARG A 154 -13.00 2.43 -10.48
C ARG A 154 -12.92 2.06 -8.99
N LEU A 155 -13.97 2.37 -8.22
CA LEU A 155 -14.06 2.10 -6.78
C LEU A 155 -12.91 2.77 -5.99
N ILE A 156 -12.74 4.08 -6.16
CA ILE A 156 -11.53 4.81 -5.76
C ILE A 156 -11.61 5.47 -4.38
N TYR A 157 -12.79 5.94 -3.98
CA TYR A 157 -13.11 6.38 -2.62
C TYR A 157 -14.47 5.80 -2.25
N THR A 158 -14.50 4.82 -1.35
CA THR A 158 -15.72 4.03 -1.05
C THR A 158 -15.96 3.97 0.46
N ALA A 159 -16.94 4.75 0.94
CA ALA A 159 -17.41 4.76 2.32
C ALA A 159 -18.94 5.02 2.33
N PRO A 160 -19.76 4.00 2.03
CA PRO A 160 -21.21 4.18 1.82
C PRO A 160 -21.99 4.39 3.13
N ASN A 161 -23.30 4.61 2.99
CA ASN A 161 -24.32 4.75 4.05
C ASN A 161 -24.16 5.97 4.97
N THR A 162 -23.10 6.05 5.78
CA THR A 162 -22.83 7.14 6.73
C THR A 162 -21.42 7.73 6.58
N GLY A 163 -20.63 7.23 5.63
CA GLY A 163 -19.23 7.60 5.50
C GLY A 163 -18.97 9.00 4.94
N THR A 164 -17.84 9.58 5.36
CA THR A 164 -17.43 10.95 5.02
C THR A 164 -15.98 11.01 4.54
N MET A 165 -15.68 12.00 3.68
CA MET A 165 -14.35 12.34 3.20
C MET A 165 -14.05 13.82 3.47
N SER A 166 -13.36 14.09 4.58
CA SER A 166 -12.83 15.43 4.92
C SER A 166 -11.34 15.59 4.56
N GLY A 167 -10.68 14.50 4.21
CA GLY A 167 -9.28 14.48 3.76
C GLY A 167 -9.03 15.31 2.51
N SER A 168 -7.82 15.87 2.40
CA SER A 168 -7.41 16.78 1.32
C SER A 168 -6.14 16.29 0.63
N GLU A 169 -5.93 16.70 -0.62
CA GLU A 169 -4.71 16.40 -1.41
C GLU A 169 -4.44 14.89 -1.65
N ASN A 170 -5.43 14.01 -1.45
CA ASN A 170 -5.25 12.57 -1.67
C ASN A 170 -5.30 12.23 -3.17
N THR A 171 -4.38 11.39 -3.63
CA THR A 171 -4.26 10.99 -5.05
C THR A 171 -4.48 9.49 -5.20
N ALA A 172 -5.42 9.09 -6.04
CA ALA A 172 -5.80 7.70 -6.20
C ALA A 172 -6.00 7.30 -7.67
N ILE A 173 -5.19 6.36 -8.16
CA ILE A 173 -5.19 5.90 -9.56
C ILE A 173 -5.21 4.37 -9.62
N GLY A 174 -6.28 3.78 -10.17
CA GLY A 174 -6.37 2.32 -10.37
C GLY A 174 -7.73 1.72 -10.00
N ARG A 175 -7.75 0.80 -9.01
CA ARG A 175 -8.93 -0.02 -8.70
C ARG A 175 -9.02 -0.39 -7.23
N GLN A 176 -10.20 -0.26 -6.60
CA GLN A 176 -10.40 -0.57 -5.18
C GLN A 176 -9.36 0.12 -4.29
N LEU A 177 -9.43 1.45 -4.22
CA LEU A 177 -8.58 2.26 -3.35
C LEU A 177 -9.46 2.89 -2.27
N PHE A 178 -8.87 3.24 -1.12
CA PHE A 178 -9.53 3.94 -0.01
C PHE A 178 -10.95 3.38 0.29
N GLN A 179 -11.02 2.09 0.63
CA GLN A 179 -12.27 1.37 0.85
C GLN A 179 -12.51 1.11 2.34
N MET A 180 -13.65 1.59 2.82
CA MET A 180 -14.15 1.37 4.18
C MET A 180 -15.28 0.33 4.19
N SER A 181 -15.57 -0.21 5.37
CA SER A 181 -16.69 -1.12 5.58
C SER A 181 -18.05 -0.56 5.10
N PRO A 182 -18.96 -1.39 4.56
CA PRO A 182 -20.31 -0.96 4.22
C PRO A 182 -21.12 -0.37 5.38
N SER A 183 -20.72 -0.61 6.63
CA SER A 183 -21.38 -0.04 7.82
C SER A 183 -20.92 1.39 8.18
N GLY A 184 -20.15 2.06 7.30
CA GLY A 184 -19.66 3.43 7.48
C GLY A 184 -18.18 3.51 7.84
N GLY A 185 -17.62 4.72 7.79
CA GLY A 185 -16.21 5.04 8.10
C GLY A 185 -15.82 6.47 7.67
N SER A 186 -14.66 6.97 8.07
CA SER A 186 -14.19 8.30 7.68
C SER A 186 -12.79 8.30 7.04
N ILE A 187 -12.63 9.11 5.99
CA ILE A 187 -11.38 9.33 5.27
C ILE A 187 -10.98 10.80 5.48
N GLU A 188 -10.20 11.03 6.53
CA GLU A 188 -9.86 12.37 7.05
C GLU A 188 -8.38 12.74 6.79
N GLY A 189 -7.56 11.76 6.39
CA GLY A 189 -6.13 11.92 6.14
C GLY A 189 -5.77 12.86 4.98
N ARG A 190 -4.56 13.40 5.02
CA ARG A 190 -4.06 14.40 4.05
C ARG A 190 -2.89 13.88 3.21
N GLY A 191 -2.91 14.15 1.91
CA GLY A 191 -1.75 13.93 1.04
C GLY A 191 -1.38 12.47 0.81
N ASN A 192 -2.32 11.54 1.01
CA ASN A 192 -2.04 10.11 0.84
C ASN A 192 -2.13 9.72 -0.65
N VAL A 193 -1.22 8.87 -1.09
CA VAL A 193 -1.14 8.39 -2.48
C VAL A 193 -1.46 6.90 -2.53
N ALA A 194 -2.32 6.51 -3.47
CA ALA A 194 -2.65 5.12 -3.78
C ALA A 194 -2.58 4.88 -5.30
N MET A 195 -1.71 3.99 -5.75
CA MET A 195 -1.58 3.64 -7.17
C MET A 195 -1.55 2.13 -7.38
N GLY A 196 -2.53 1.58 -8.08
CA GLY A 196 -2.65 0.14 -8.33
C GLY A 196 -3.96 -0.45 -7.83
N GLU A 197 -3.89 -1.44 -6.94
CA GLU A 197 -5.04 -2.27 -6.55
C GLU A 197 -5.12 -2.55 -5.04
N SER A 198 -6.31 -2.45 -4.45
CA SER A 198 -6.57 -2.86 -3.06
C SER A 198 -5.64 -2.16 -2.04
N ILE A 199 -5.61 -0.82 -2.09
CA ILE A 199 -4.77 0.01 -1.22
C ILE A 199 -5.63 0.84 -0.26
N TYR A 200 -5.26 0.91 1.01
CA TYR A 200 -6.06 1.50 2.10
C TYR A 200 -7.44 0.83 2.23
N ILE A 201 -7.43 -0.46 2.60
CA ILE A 201 -8.64 -1.29 2.73
C ILE A 201 -8.87 -1.60 4.21
N LEU A 202 -9.89 -0.98 4.81
CA LEU A 202 -10.22 -1.12 6.23
C LEU A 202 -11.62 -1.73 6.38
N SER A 203 -11.68 -2.97 6.90
CA SER A 203 -12.93 -3.76 6.93
C SER A 203 -13.76 -3.60 8.21
N LYS A 204 -13.18 -2.97 9.25
CA LYS A 204 -13.81 -2.67 10.54
C LYS A 204 -15.04 -1.75 10.37
N ALA A 205 -16.06 -1.97 11.20
CA ALA A 205 -17.24 -1.11 11.21
C ALA A 205 -16.91 0.30 11.73
N ASN A 206 -17.29 1.35 11.00
CA ASN A 206 -16.93 2.75 11.29
C ASN A 206 -15.41 2.98 11.28
N ALA A 207 -14.68 2.24 10.44
CA ALA A 207 -13.23 2.37 10.31
C ALA A 207 -12.78 3.78 9.93
N LYS A 208 -11.57 4.15 10.34
CA LYS A 208 -11.00 5.47 10.11
C LYS A 208 -9.63 5.42 9.45
N ILE A 209 -9.47 6.25 8.43
CA ILE A 209 -8.19 6.87 8.08
C ILE A 209 -8.25 8.25 8.74
N SER A 210 -7.62 8.40 9.90
CA SER A 210 -7.75 9.61 10.73
C SER A 210 -7.11 10.84 10.08
N ASN A 211 -7.41 12.02 10.62
CA ASN A 211 -6.75 13.27 10.27
C ASN A 211 -5.22 13.29 10.55
N SER A 212 -4.71 12.36 11.37
CA SER A 212 -3.27 12.13 11.59
C SER A 212 -2.62 11.26 10.51
N ALA A 213 -3.39 10.51 9.72
CA ALA A 213 -2.85 9.68 8.65
C ALA A 213 -2.45 10.54 7.45
N GLN A 214 -1.22 11.06 7.47
CA GLN A 214 -0.72 12.05 6.51
C GLN A 214 0.46 11.51 5.69
N TYR A 215 0.52 11.90 4.42
CA TYR A 215 1.64 11.66 3.50
C TYR A 215 2.05 10.18 3.32
N ASN A 216 1.12 9.24 3.50
CA ASN A 216 1.40 7.82 3.26
C ASN A 216 1.33 7.51 1.75
N THR A 217 2.21 6.65 1.26
CA THR A 217 2.30 6.28 -0.17
C THR A 217 2.21 4.77 -0.35
N GLY A 218 1.16 4.30 -1.04
CA GLY A 218 0.99 2.90 -1.44
C GLY A 218 1.02 2.76 -2.97
N ILE A 219 1.92 1.94 -3.49
CA ILE A 219 2.04 1.63 -4.94
C ILE A 219 2.15 0.12 -5.14
N GLY A 220 1.17 -0.50 -5.82
CA GLY A 220 1.16 -1.94 -6.09
C GLY A 220 -0.16 -2.62 -5.72
N GLN A 221 -0.12 -3.71 -4.95
CA GLN A 221 -1.29 -4.53 -4.62
C GLN A 221 -1.38 -4.88 -3.12
N SER A 222 -2.57 -4.76 -2.52
CA SER A 222 -2.83 -5.16 -1.13
C SER A 222 -1.92 -4.45 -0.11
N ILE A 223 -1.94 -3.12 -0.13
CA ILE A 223 -1.07 -2.28 0.71
C ILE A 223 -1.90 -1.46 1.70
N PHE A 224 -1.49 -1.38 2.97
CA PHE A 224 -2.27 -0.79 4.07
C PHE A 224 -3.65 -1.48 4.19
N THR A 225 -3.64 -2.77 4.54
CA THR A 225 -4.83 -3.63 4.64
C THR A 225 -5.10 -4.01 6.10
N LEU A 226 -6.23 -3.57 6.64
CA LEU A 226 -6.61 -3.82 8.04
C LEU A 226 -7.98 -4.51 8.09
N GLN A 227 -8.04 -5.69 8.69
CA GLN A 227 -9.32 -6.37 8.88
C GLN A 227 -10.11 -5.76 10.05
N ASN A 228 -9.51 -5.66 11.24
CA ASN A 228 -10.16 -5.17 12.46
C ASN A 228 -9.34 -4.06 13.15
N GLY A 229 -9.12 -2.93 12.47
CA GLY A 229 -8.36 -1.79 12.98
C GLY A 229 -8.60 -0.49 12.23
N ASP A 230 -8.13 0.61 12.80
CA ASP A 230 -8.03 1.94 12.19
C ASP A 230 -6.58 2.25 11.74
N PHE A 231 -6.44 3.11 10.74
CA PHE A 231 -5.14 3.56 10.22
C PHE A 231 -4.90 5.01 10.63
N THR A 232 -3.88 5.24 11.46
CA THR A 232 -3.58 6.55 12.05
C THR A 232 -2.15 7.02 11.81
N GLY A 233 -1.27 6.13 11.35
CA GLY A 233 0.14 6.41 11.07
C GLY A 233 0.38 7.31 9.87
N GLN A 234 1.51 8.01 9.89
CA GLN A 234 1.94 9.00 8.89
C GLN A 234 3.28 8.64 8.25
N GLU A 235 3.54 9.19 7.06
CA GLU A 235 4.83 9.14 6.37
C GLU A 235 5.31 7.71 6.04
N ASN A 236 4.39 6.74 5.97
CA ASN A 236 4.73 5.37 5.62
C ASN A 236 4.74 5.15 4.11
N VAL A 237 5.74 4.42 3.60
CA VAL A 237 5.87 4.06 2.18
C VAL A 237 5.75 2.55 2.01
N GLY A 238 4.86 2.11 1.11
CA GLY A 238 4.67 0.73 0.70
C GLY A 238 4.71 0.59 -0.83
N ILE A 239 5.69 -0.12 -1.37
CA ILE A 239 5.81 -0.37 -2.83
C ILE A 239 5.96 -1.87 -3.09
N GLY A 240 4.92 -2.51 -3.67
CA GLY A 240 4.93 -3.95 -3.99
C GLY A 240 3.62 -4.68 -3.68
N GLN A 241 3.71 -5.88 -3.08
CA GLN A 241 2.57 -6.77 -2.78
C GLN A 241 2.46 -7.04 -1.27
N GLU A 242 1.26 -7.01 -0.70
CA GLU A 242 1.00 -7.44 0.69
C GLU A 242 1.93 -6.70 1.68
N LEU A 243 1.76 -5.39 1.79
CA LEU A 243 2.60 -4.55 2.66
C LEU A 243 1.71 -3.84 3.68
N TYR A 244 2.13 -3.81 4.94
CA TYR A 244 1.32 -3.25 6.03
C TYR A 244 -0.04 -3.95 6.11
N SER A 245 -0.03 -5.22 6.51
CA SER A 245 -1.24 -6.04 6.67
C SER A 245 -1.43 -6.43 8.14
N MET A 246 -2.64 -6.20 8.68
CA MET A 246 -2.99 -6.48 10.08
C MET A 246 -4.36 -7.15 10.20
N GLN A 247 -4.41 -8.27 10.93
CA GLN A 247 -5.66 -8.97 11.24
C GLN A 247 -6.51 -8.22 12.30
N SER A 248 -5.86 -7.58 13.27
CA SER A 248 -6.53 -6.83 14.33
C SER A 248 -5.67 -5.71 14.88
N GLY A 249 -6.31 -4.75 15.55
CA GLY A 249 -5.61 -3.63 16.18
C GLY A 249 -5.23 -2.54 15.18
N ASP A 250 -4.84 -1.39 15.72
CA ASP A 250 -4.66 -0.15 14.95
C ASP A 250 -3.22 0.03 14.49
N MET A 251 -3.05 0.61 13.31
CA MET A 251 -1.75 0.85 12.68
C MET A 251 -1.32 2.31 12.91
N VAL A 252 -0.48 2.50 13.93
CA VAL A 252 -0.07 3.81 14.47
C VAL A 252 1.38 4.17 14.11
N GLY A 253 2.18 3.19 13.69
CA GLY A 253 3.59 3.37 13.33
C GLY A 253 3.81 4.40 12.20
N ASN A 254 4.95 5.11 12.28
CA ASN A 254 5.25 6.28 11.45
C ASN A 254 6.62 6.16 10.78
N ASN A 255 6.80 6.81 9.62
CA ASN A 255 8.09 6.86 8.91
C ASN A 255 8.67 5.47 8.55
N ASN A 256 7.83 4.47 8.36
CA ASN A 256 8.28 3.14 7.96
C ASN A 256 8.36 3.03 6.43
N ILE A 257 9.33 2.27 5.93
CA ILE A 257 9.49 1.94 4.51
C ILE A 257 9.34 0.43 4.34
N GLY A 258 8.48 0.02 3.41
CA GLY A 258 8.26 -1.36 3.00
C GLY A 258 8.31 -1.48 1.48
N MET A 259 9.22 -2.31 0.95
CA MET A 259 9.37 -2.54 -0.49
C MET A 259 9.50 -4.03 -0.79
N GLY A 260 8.79 -4.52 -1.80
CA GLY A 260 8.81 -5.93 -2.19
C GLY A 260 7.52 -6.66 -1.76
N LYS A 261 7.64 -7.69 -0.92
CA LYS A 261 6.53 -8.57 -0.54
C LYS A 261 6.48 -8.82 0.97
N ARG A 262 5.28 -8.89 1.56
CA ARG A 262 5.06 -9.37 2.95
C ARG A 262 5.98 -8.72 3.99
N ILE A 263 6.17 -7.40 3.92
CA ILE A 263 7.16 -6.72 4.78
C ILE A 263 6.66 -6.59 6.22
N TYR A 264 5.64 -5.75 6.46
CA TYR A 264 5.02 -5.56 7.78
C TYR A 264 3.73 -6.37 7.83
N ILE A 265 3.77 -7.54 8.48
CA ILE A 265 2.67 -8.52 8.50
C ILE A 265 2.41 -8.96 9.95
N PHE A 266 1.18 -8.74 10.42
CA PHE A 266 0.80 -8.99 11.80
C PHE A 266 -0.52 -9.80 11.85
N ASN A 267 -0.41 -11.09 12.15
CA ASN A 267 -1.54 -12.03 12.16
C ASN A 267 -2.13 -12.26 13.57
N LYS A 268 -1.76 -11.42 14.55
CA LYS A 268 -2.28 -11.50 15.91
C LYS A 268 -3.79 -11.24 15.90
N THR A 269 -4.56 -12.22 16.37
CA THR A 269 -6.01 -12.31 16.13
C THR A 269 -6.84 -11.26 16.88
N ALA A 270 -6.34 -10.75 17.99
CA ALA A 270 -6.97 -9.69 18.77
C ALA A 270 -5.93 -8.75 19.39
N GLY A 271 -6.16 -7.44 19.30
CA GLY A 271 -5.37 -6.41 19.97
C GLY A 271 -3.88 -6.42 19.60
N ALA A 272 -3.55 -6.54 18.31
CA ALA A 272 -2.18 -6.31 17.86
C ALA A 272 -1.82 -4.82 18.00
N VAL A 273 -0.57 -4.55 18.36
CA VAL A 273 -0.05 -3.19 18.54
C VAL A 273 1.06 -2.96 17.52
N PHE A 274 0.85 -2.02 16.58
CA PHE A 274 1.88 -1.54 15.67
C PHE A 274 2.15 -0.05 15.91
N ILE A 275 3.20 0.25 16.68
CA ILE A 275 3.64 1.62 17.03
C ILE A 275 5.06 1.89 16.52
N GLY A 276 5.77 0.87 16.02
CA GLY A 276 7.15 0.98 15.55
C GLY A 276 7.36 2.07 14.48
N SER A 277 8.52 2.72 14.55
CA SER A 277 8.85 3.88 13.72
C SER A 277 10.23 3.81 13.07
N ASN A 278 10.41 4.52 11.96
CA ASN A 278 11.68 4.60 11.21
C ASN A 278 12.24 3.24 10.74
N ASN A 279 11.42 2.20 10.63
CA ASN A 279 11.89 0.88 10.19
C ASN A 279 11.95 0.83 8.66
N THR A 280 12.91 0.09 8.11
CA THR A 280 13.06 -0.12 6.66
C THR A 280 13.11 -1.61 6.35
N GLY A 281 12.12 -2.11 5.62
CA GLY A 281 12.07 -3.50 5.16
C GLY A 281 12.02 -3.59 3.64
N ILE A 282 12.99 -4.29 3.04
CA ILE A 282 13.12 -4.44 1.59
C ILE A 282 13.36 -5.92 1.24
N GLY A 283 12.48 -6.52 0.44
CA GLY A 283 12.61 -7.92 -0.01
C GLY A 283 11.34 -8.74 0.24
N ASP A 284 11.42 -9.88 0.92
CA ASP A 284 10.27 -10.71 1.29
C ASP A 284 10.28 -11.11 2.77
N SER A 285 9.16 -10.97 3.48
CA SER A 285 8.96 -11.48 4.85
C SER A 285 9.98 -10.92 5.86
N ILE A 286 9.89 -9.62 6.16
CA ILE A 286 10.95 -8.88 6.87
C ILE A 286 10.60 -8.44 8.29
N PHE A 287 9.33 -8.17 8.59
CA PHE A 287 8.81 -7.86 9.92
C PHE A 287 7.48 -8.60 10.07
N ASN A 288 7.58 -9.93 10.15
CA ASN A 288 6.46 -10.85 10.08
C ASN A 288 6.24 -11.48 11.46
N LEU A 289 5.17 -11.07 12.15
CA LEU A 289 4.82 -11.51 13.49
C LEU A 289 3.49 -12.27 13.43
N THR A 290 3.48 -13.53 13.85
CA THR A 290 2.24 -14.33 13.83
C THR A 290 1.37 -14.05 15.05
N ASP A 291 1.92 -14.09 16.27
CA ASP A 291 1.22 -13.71 17.50
C ASP A 291 2.10 -12.81 18.39
N GLY A 292 2.19 -11.53 18.04
CA GLY A 292 3.04 -10.57 18.74
C GLY A 292 2.77 -9.12 18.38
N ASP A 293 3.30 -8.22 19.21
CA ASP A 293 3.25 -6.77 19.06
C ASP A 293 4.57 -6.20 18.52
N PHE A 294 4.48 -5.13 17.72
CA PHE A 294 5.61 -4.46 17.09
C PHE A 294 5.73 -3.01 17.57
N THR A 295 6.67 -2.80 18.48
CA THR A 295 6.98 -1.49 19.08
C THR A 295 8.42 -1.04 18.80
N GLY A 296 9.25 -1.91 18.21
CA GLY A 296 10.61 -1.62 17.81
C GLY A 296 10.74 -0.53 16.74
N GLY A 297 11.85 0.20 16.76
CA GLY A 297 12.09 1.31 15.85
C GLY A 297 13.53 1.41 15.34
N ASN A 298 13.70 2.07 14.20
CA ASN A 298 14.98 2.26 13.50
C ASN A 298 15.66 0.94 13.06
N ASN A 299 14.89 -0.14 12.87
CA ASN A 299 15.43 -1.41 12.39
C ASN A 299 15.49 -1.46 10.86
N ILE A 300 16.52 -2.10 10.31
CA ILE A 300 16.70 -2.32 8.87
C ILE A 300 16.69 -3.82 8.59
N GLY A 301 15.84 -4.28 7.66
CA GLY A 301 15.82 -5.64 7.14
C GLY A 301 15.87 -5.65 5.61
N LEU A 302 16.86 -6.32 5.04
CA LEU A 302 17.05 -6.46 3.60
C LEU A 302 17.25 -7.93 3.23
N GLY A 303 16.45 -8.46 2.29
CA GLY A 303 16.57 -9.83 1.79
C GLY A 303 15.32 -10.67 2.02
N ILE A 304 15.44 -11.84 2.64
CA ILE A 304 14.31 -12.77 2.82
C ILE A 304 14.26 -13.30 4.26
N ASP A 305 13.07 -13.46 4.84
CA ASP A 305 12.84 -14.04 6.18
C ASP A 305 13.66 -13.34 7.27
N GLN A 306 13.48 -12.03 7.43
CA GLN A 306 14.09 -11.25 8.51
C GLN A 306 13.08 -10.99 9.62
N TYR A 307 13.56 -10.72 10.85
CA TYR A 307 12.77 -10.38 12.03
C TYR A 307 11.43 -11.12 12.13
N HIS A 308 11.49 -12.44 12.00
CA HIS A 308 10.33 -13.30 11.91
C HIS A 308 10.04 -13.92 13.28
N LEU A 309 8.94 -13.51 13.91
CA LEU A 309 8.53 -14.00 15.23
C LEU A 309 7.24 -14.80 15.12
N VAL A 310 7.24 -16.08 15.50
CA VAL A 310 6.00 -16.88 15.47
C VAL A 310 5.13 -16.59 16.69
N SER A 311 5.70 -16.47 17.89
CA SER A 311 5.01 -15.87 19.03
C SER A 311 5.92 -14.94 19.82
N GLY A 312 5.36 -13.88 20.39
CA GLY A 312 6.07 -12.87 21.19
C GLY A 312 6.40 -11.58 20.44
N ASN A 313 6.82 -10.58 21.20
CA ASN A 313 6.87 -9.18 20.78
C ASN A 313 8.23 -8.77 20.21
N MET A 314 8.21 -7.85 19.25
CA MET A 314 9.39 -7.16 18.73
C MET A 314 9.42 -5.71 19.22
N ALA A 315 10.17 -5.49 20.31
CA ALA A 315 10.41 -4.18 20.91
C ALA A 315 11.84 -3.65 20.67
N GLY A 316 12.76 -4.48 20.17
CA GLY A 316 14.14 -4.11 19.88
C GLY A 316 14.28 -3.03 18.78
N GLY A 317 15.36 -2.26 18.83
CA GLY A 317 15.56 -1.12 17.93
C GLY A 317 17.01 -0.91 17.48
N TYR A 318 17.19 -0.15 16.41
CA TYR A 318 18.51 0.11 15.79
C TYR A 318 19.25 -1.15 15.30
N ASN A 319 18.54 -2.26 15.07
CA ASN A 319 19.15 -3.49 14.56
C ASN A 319 19.22 -3.48 13.03
N VAL A 320 20.23 -4.12 12.46
CA VAL A 320 20.40 -4.28 11.01
C VAL A 320 20.46 -5.77 10.68
N SER A 321 19.69 -6.19 9.69
CA SER A 321 19.73 -7.52 9.11
C SER A 321 19.77 -7.48 7.59
N ILE A 322 20.75 -8.15 6.99
CA ILE A 322 20.90 -8.26 5.54
C ILE A 322 21.21 -9.71 5.16
N GLY A 323 20.33 -10.34 4.37
CA GLY A 323 20.54 -11.69 3.83
C GLY A 323 19.32 -12.60 3.96
N TYR A 324 19.45 -13.71 4.71
CA TYR A 324 18.41 -14.75 4.80
C TYR A 324 18.17 -15.29 6.22
N ASN A 325 16.92 -15.45 6.65
CA ASN A 325 16.51 -16.16 7.87
C ASN A 325 17.28 -15.74 9.14
N SER A 326 17.29 -14.43 9.45
CA SER A 326 18.00 -13.86 10.62
C SER A 326 17.06 -13.01 11.48
N TYR A 327 17.36 -12.89 12.78
CA TYR A 327 16.44 -12.41 13.81
C TYR A 327 15.13 -13.22 13.89
N TYR A 328 15.23 -14.53 13.64
CA TYR A 328 14.10 -15.43 13.78
C TYR A 328 13.91 -15.82 15.26
N VAL A 329 12.71 -15.68 15.80
CA VAL A 329 12.37 -16.13 17.16
C VAL A 329 11.12 -16.99 17.08
N GLN A 330 11.24 -18.29 17.34
CA GLN A 330 10.09 -19.18 17.25
C GLN A 330 9.08 -18.86 18.35
N ASN A 331 9.54 -18.76 19.60
CA ASN A 331 8.67 -18.45 20.73
C ASN A 331 9.36 -17.51 21.70
N GLY A 332 8.78 -16.34 21.93
CA GLY A 332 9.21 -15.36 22.93
C GLY A 332 9.69 -14.03 22.32
N ASN A 333 10.32 -13.21 23.14
CA ASN A 333 10.39 -11.77 22.90
C ASN A 333 11.76 -11.31 22.44
N MET A 334 11.79 -10.40 21.44
CA MET A 334 12.90 -9.49 21.24
C MET A 334 12.63 -8.22 22.05
N THR A 335 13.33 -8.09 23.17
CA THR A 335 13.11 -7.03 24.18
C THR A 335 13.56 -5.66 23.69
N ASN A 336 13.10 -4.60 24.37
CA ASN A 336 13.47 -3.22 24.07
C ASN A 336 14.97 -2.90 24.25
N ILE A 337 15.71 -3.73 24.98
CA ILE A 337 17.17 -3.60 25.12
C ILE A 337 17.94 -4.30 24.00
N ALA A 338 17.31 -5.22 23.24
CA ALA A 338 17.94 -5.86 22.09
C ALA A 338 18.15 -4.84 20.96
N SER A 339 19.33 -4.24 20.94
CA SER A 339 19.59 -3.03 20.17
C SER A 339 21.00 -2.94 19.58
N ASN A 340 21.13 -2.19 18.49
CA ASN A 340 22.39 -1.98 17.78
C ASN A 340 23.08 -3.29 17.32
N ASN A 341 22.33 -4.37 17.17
CA ASN A 341 22.88 -5.62 16.66
C ASN A 341 22.94 -5.59 15.12
N ILE A 342 23.92 -6.28 14.55
CA ILE A 342 24.13 -6.41 13.10
C ILE A 342 24.16 -7.89 12.74
N ALA A 343 23.40 -8.27 11.71
CA ALA A 343 23.42 -9.58 11.06
C ALA A 343 23.63 -9.42 9.55
N LEU A 344 24.74 -9.94 9.01
CA LEU A 344 25.04 -9.92 7.58
C LEU A 344 25.28 -11.36 7.09
N GLY A 345 24.28 -11.97 6.46
CA GLY A 345 24.35 -13.32 5.91
C GLY A 345 23.13 -14.17 6.21
N ARG A 346 23.33 -15.41 6.66
CA ARG A 346 22.27 -16.42 6.85
C ARG A 346 22.17 -16.89 8.30
N GLY A 347 20.96 -17.03 8.85
CA GLY A 347 20.76 -17.81 10.07
C GLY A 347 21.31 -17.16 11.34
N ILE A 348 21.35 -15.82 11.42
CA ILE A 348 22.00 -15.06 12.50
C ILE A 348 20.96 -14.61 13.53
N TYR A 349 21.26 -14.70 14.83
CA TYR A 349 20.30 -14.45 15.93
C TYR A 349 19.03 -15.28 15.76
N ASN A 350 19.20 -16.60 15.65
CA ASN A 350 18.12 -17.52 15.32
C ASN A 350 17.77 -18.38 16.54
N LEU A 351 16.58 -18.15 17.11
CA LEU A 351 16.12 -18.73 18.37
C LEU A 351 14.97 -19.73 18.08
N PHE A 352 15.34 -20.98 17.80
CA PHE A 352 14.41 -22.09 17.52
C PHE A 352 13.90 -22.78 18.80
N ASN A 353 13.64 -22.02 19.86
CA ASN A 353 13.19 -22.59 21.13
C ASN A 353 11.73 -23.09 21.02
N PRO A 354 11.43 -24.39 21.28
CA PRO A 354 10.05 -24.88 21.36
C PRO A 354 9.30 -24.35 22.59
N THR A 355 10.01 -23.79 23.58
CA THR A 355 9.45 -23.01 24.69
C THR A 355 9.86 -21.54 24.57
N THR A 356 9.52 -20.70 25.55
CA THR A 356 9.85 -19.26 25.51
C THR A 356 11.35 -19.00 25.54
N SER A 357 11.82 -18.12 24.65
CA SER A 357 13.16 -17.55 24.60
C SER A 357 13.12 -16.02 24.71
N THR A 358 14.17 -15.41 25.22
CA THR A 358 14.30 -13.95 25.29
C THR A 358 15.56 -13.52 24.56
N PHE A 359 15.42 -12.62 23.60
CA PHE A 359 16.55 -11.90 23.02
C PHE A 359 16.63 -10.50 23.65
N SER A 360 17.76 -10.24 24.31
CA SER A 360 18.10 -9.01 25.02
C SER A 360 19.53 -8.54 24.78
N GLY A 361 20.35 -9.33 24.08
CA GLY A 361 21.71 -8.97 23.71
C GLY A 361 21.78 -7.73 22.81
N TYR A 362 22.82 -6.92 22.98
CA TYR A 362 22.97 -5.62 22.32
C TYR A 362 24.41 -5.37 21.83
N ASN A 363 24.56 -4.50 20.83
CA ASN A 363 25.83 -4.18 20.17
C ASN A 363 26.56 -5.41 19.57
N ASN A 364 25.88 -6.53 19.31
CA ASN A 364 26.53 -7.71 18.75
C ASN A 364 26.62 -7.62 17.22
N ILE A 365 27.68 -8.17 16.65
CA ILE A 365 27.89 -8.27 15.20
C ILE A 365 27.97 -9.74 14.81
N GLY A 366 27.19 -10.16 13.83
CA GLY A 366 27.23 -11.47 13.20
C GLY A 366 27.40 -11.33 11.68
N ILE A 367 28.41 -11.98 11.10
CA ILE A 367 28.67 -11.96 9.66
C ILE A 367 28.96 -13.38 9.15
N GLY A 368 28.17 -13.88 8.20
CA GLY A 368 28.36 -15.21 7.60
C GLY A 368 27.15 -16.12 7.76
N ASP A 369 27.34 -17.35 8.25
CA ASP A 369 26.33 -18.40 8.24
C ASP A 369 26.11 -19.08 9.61
N THR A 370 24.87 -19.06 10.09
CA THR A 370 24.44 -19.72 11.34
C THR A 370 25.21 -19.20 12.57
N LEU A 371 25.00 -17.94 12.97
CA LEU A 371 25.68 -17.32 14.12
C LEU A 371 24.70 -16.93 15.23
N TYR A 372 25.09 -17.01 16.49
CA TYR A 372 24.21 -16.71 17.64
C TYR A 372 22.88 -17.49 17.54
N ASN A 373 22.98 -18.77 17.15
CA ASN A 373 21.83 -19.66 17.04
C ASN A 373 21.63 -20.37 18.39
N ILE A 374 20.42 -20.31 18.94
CA ILE A 374 20.08 -20.92 20.24
C ILE A 374 18.84 -21.78 20.05
N SER A 375 19.00 -23.10 20.19
CA SER A 375 17.89 -24.06 20.03
C SER A 375 17.01 -24.19 21.30
N SER A 376 17.48 -23.71 22.45
CA SER A 376 16.69 -23.53 23.67
C SER A 376 17.43 -22.61 24.64
N GLY A 377 16.74 -21.69 25.33
CA GLY A 377 17.35 -20.71 26.24
C GLY A 377 17.19 -19.25 25.77
N ASN A 378 18.02 -18.35 26.30
CA ASN A 378 17.98 -16.90 26.10
C ASN A 378 19.31 -16.35 25.55
N LEU A 379 19.25 -15.19 24.90
CA LEU A 379 20.37 -14.47 24.31
C LEU A 379 20.51 -13.08 24.91
N ALA A 380 21.40 -12.91 25.90
CA ALA A 380 21.60 -11.66 26.63
C ALA A 380 23.00 -11.02 26.50
N GLY A 381 23.96 -11.70 25.86
CA GLY A 381 25.34 -11.22 25.70
C GLY A 381 25.47 -9.95 24.86
N ASN A 382 26.55 -9.19 25.04
CA ASN A 382 26.71 -7.86 24.45
C ASN A 382 28.11 -7.57 23.89
N ASN A 383 28.19 -6.62 22.94
CA ASN A 383 29.44 -6.21 22.27
C ASN A 383 30.23 -7.37 21.63
N ASN A 384 29.60 -8.50 21.33
CA ASN A 384 30.30 -9.66 20.77
C ASN A 384 30.39 -9.56 19.24
N ILE A 385 31.47 -10.05 18.66
CA ILE A 385 31.68 -10.13 17.21
C ILE A 385 31.79 -11.61 16.83
N GLY A 386 30.97 -12.04 15.87
CA GLY A 386 30.99 -13.36 15.26
C GLY A 386 31.13 -13.23 13.75
N ILE A 387 32.13 -13.87 13.15
CA ILE A 387 32.34 -13.89 11.70
C ILE A 387 32.66 -15.31 11.25
N GLY A 388 31.99 -15.83 10.21
CA GLY A 388 32.30 -17.14 9.64
C GLY A 388 31.09 -18.08 9.63
N ASN A 389 31.20 -19.26 10.26
CA ASN A 389 30.13 -20.26 10.25
C ASN A 389 29.96 -20.95 11.62
N ASN A 390 28.74 -21.12 12.10
CA ASN A 390 28.43 -21.82 13.37
C ASN A 390 29.11 -21.22 14.62
N ALA A 391 29.39 -19.91 14.63
CA ALA A 391 29.95 -19.23 15.79
C ALA A 391 28.85 -18.82 16.81
N TYR A 392 29.14 -18.95 18.10
CA TYR A 392 28.16 -18.75 19.20
C TYR A 392 26.87 -19.57 19.03
N ASN A 393 26.98 -20.81 18.55
CA ASN A 393 25.82 -21.69 18.37
C ASN A 393 25.63 -22.57 19.62
N LEU A 394 24.48 -22.46 20.30
CA LEU A 394 24.12 -23.18 21.52
C LEU A 394 22.95 -24.14 21.27
N SER A 395 23.18 -25.43 21.48
CA SER A 395 22.14 -26.47 21.44
C SER A 395 21.09 -26.36 22.54
N SER A 396 21.47 -25.87 23.73
CA SER A 396 20.54 -25.61 24.84
C SER A 396 21.19 -24.79 25.95
N GLY A 397 20.42 -23.87 26.53
CA GLY A 397 20.81 -22.99 27.63
C GLY A 397 21.18 -21.58 27.16
N ASP A 398 21.66 -20.76 28.08
CA ASP A 398 21.71 -19.30 27.92
C ASP A 398 23.08 -18.77 27.47
N MET A 399 23.06 -17.73 26.64
CA MET A 399 24.15 -16.75 26.59
C MET A 399 23.82 -15.61 27.57
N THR A 400 24.58 -15.47 28.66
CA THR A 400 24.30 -14.50 29.73
C THR A 400 24.74 -13.08 29.36
N ASN A 401 24.28 -12.10 30.14
CA ASN A 401 24.78 -10.72 30.07
C ASN A 401 26.28 -10.56 30.43
N SER A 402 26.87 -11.56 31.09
CA SER A 402 28.32 -11.64 31.31
C SER A 402 29.09 -12.21 30.11
N ALA A 403 28.43 -12.63 29.03
CA ALA A 403 29.07 -12.92 27.76
C ALA A 403 29.28 -11.61 26.98
N SER A 404 30.35 -10.90 27.32
CA SER A 404 30.62 -9.54 26.83
C SER A 404 31.92 -9.41 26.05
N ASN A 405 31.98 -8.49 25.09
CA ASN A 405 33.22 -8.08 24.42
C ASN A 405 34.02 -9.22 23.71
N ASN A 406 33.38 -10.35 23.40
CA ASN A 406 34.04 -11.52 22.82
C ASN A 406 34.15 -11.43 21.28
N ILE A 407 35.18 -12.03 20.69
CA ILE A 407 35.41 -12.09 19.23
C ILE A 407 35.50 -13.56 18.81
N ALA A 408 34.75 -13.97 17.79
CA ALA A 408 34.70 -15.33 17.26
C ALA A 408 34.81 -15.32 15.74
N LEU A 409 35.87 -15.92 15.18
CA LEU A 409 36.18 -15.86 13.74
C LEU A 409 36.36 -17.27 13.14
N GLY A 410 35.75 -17.57 11.99
CA GLY A 410 35.84 -18.86 11.31
C GLY A 410 34.74 -19.85 11.70
N ASN A 411 35.06 -21.15 11.73
CA ASN A 411 34.07 -22.23 11.85
C ASN A 411 33.86 -22.72 13.31
N SER A 412 32.61 -22.97 13.72
CA SER A 412 32.22 -23.61 14.99
C SER A 412 32.85 -23.02 16.27
N VAL A 413 33.08 -21.71 16.30
CA VAL A 413 33.77 -21.03 17.41
C VAL A 413 32.77 -20.72 18.55
N PHE A 414 33.15 -21.01 19.79
CA PHE A 414 32.30 -20.93 20.99
C PHE A 414 30.96 -21.69 20.83
N HIS A 415 31.04 -22.94 20.36
CA HIS A 415 29.89 -23.81 20.10
C HIS A 415 29.67 -24.81 21.26
N LEU A 416 28.46 -24.82 21.85
CA LEU A 416 28.08 -25.67 22.99
C LEU A 416 26.91 -26.59 22.62
N ALA A 417 27.16 -27.90 22.55
CA ALA A 417 26.37 -28.76 21.66
C ALA A 417 25.85 -30.11 22.21
N SER A 418 25.81 -30.38 23.53
CA SER A 418 25.36 -31.71 24.00
C SER A 418 24.64 -31.91 25.35
N ASN A 419 24.53 -30.94 26.27
CA ASN A 419 23.91 -31.17 27.59
C ASN A 419 22.92 -30.05 27.96
N SER A 420 21.80 -30.41 28.62
CA SER A 420 20.82 -29.47 29.17
C SER A 420 21.48 -28.40 30.04
N ASN A 421 21.08 -27.13 29.87
CA ASN A 421 21.56 -25.97 30.61
C ASN A 421 23.06 -25.65 30.39
N ALA A 422 23.54 -25.67 29.15
CA ALA A 422 24.86 -25.11 28.84
C ALA A 422 24.81 -23.57 28.93
N THR A 423 25.83 -22.94 29.51
CA THR A 423 25.86 -21.48 29.67
C THR A 423 27.12 -20.92 29.04
N PHE A 424 26.96 -19.97 28.11
CA PHE A 424 28.07 -19.18 27.61
C PHE A 424 28.16 -17.88 28.42
N SER A 425 29.29 -17.67 29.09
CA SER A 425 29.57 -16.52 29.95
C SER A 425 31.07 -16.18 29.90
N GLY A 426 31.43 -14.92 30.13
CA GLY A 426 32.82 -14.49 30.13
C GLY A 426 33.10 -13.32 29.19
N GLU A 427 34.09 -12.54 29.58
CA GLU A 427 34.39 -11.23 28.98
C GLU A 427 35.67 -11.24 28.16
N GLY A 428 35.67 -10.60 26.98
CA GLY A 428 36.89 -10.24 26.27
C GLY A 428 37.65 -11.40 25.62
N ASN A 429 37.01 -12.55 25.41
CA ASN A 429 37.64 -13.73 24.82
C ASN A 429 37.75 -13.63 23.29
N ILE A 430 38.81 -14.16 22.70
CA ILE A 430 39.09 -14.15 21.25
C ILE A 430 39.26 -15.59 20.75
N GLY A 431 38.34 -16.08 19.91
CA GLY A 431 38.34 -17.41 19.29
C GLY A 431 38.47 -17.36 17.76
N ILE A 432 39.38 -18.12 17.14
CA ILE A 432 39.65 -18.07 15.69
C ILE A 432 39.84 -19.46 15.05
N GLY A 433 38.76 -20.09 14.55
CA GLY A 433 38.83 -21.00 13.40
C GLY A 433 38.79 -22.52 13.64
N TYR A 434 37.65 -23.15 13.34
CA TYR A 434 37.29 -24.55 13.55
C TYR A 434 37.40 -24.98 15.03
N ARG A 435 36.26 -24.84 15.74
CA ARG A 435 35.96 -25.31 17.11
C ARG A 435 36.42 -24.48 18.33
N ALA A 436 37.30 -23.49 18.20
CA ALA A 436 37.79 -22.68 19.35
C ALA A 436 36.68 -22.03 20.21
N PHE A 437 36.50 -22.22 21.51
CA PHE A 437 36.89 -23.37 22.34
C PHE A 437 35.74 -24.40 22.41
N GLN A 438 36.07 -25.67 22.15
CA GLN A 438 35.13 -26.78 22.07
C GLN A 438 34.87 -27.50 23.40
N ARG A 439 33.67 -28.07 23.60
CA ARG A 439 33.50 -29.43 24.16
C ARG A 439 32.15 -30.08 23.82
N MET A 440 32.14 -31.39 23.59
CA MET A 440 30.95 -32.20 23.27
C MET A 440 31.10 -33.65 23.78
N GLY A 441 30.37 -34.03 24.83
CA GLY A 441 30.32 -35.40 25.32
C GLY A 441 29.73 -35.56 26.73
N SER A 442 29.18 -36.74 26.99
CA SER A 442 28.29 -37.05 28.12
C SER A 442 29.02 -37.31 29.44
N GLY A 443 29.14 -36.28 30.27
CA GLY A 443 29.51 -36.37 31.69
C GLY A 443 28.75 -35.31 32.48
N GLY A 444 28.03 -35.71 33.53
CA GLY A 444 27.00 -34.88 34.17
C GLY A 444 27.51 -33.74 35.05
N THR A 445 27.82 -32.60 34.43
CA THR A 445 27.83 -31.27 35.05
C THR A 445 27.39 -30.22 34.01
N ASN A 446 26.81 -29.09 34.46
CA ASN A 446 26.42 -27.99 33.57
C ASN A 446 27.62 -27.54 32.72
N ALA A 447 27.47 -27.54 31.41
CA ALA A 447 28.53 -27.16 30.49
C ALA A 447 28.64 -25.63 30.44
N VAL A 448 29.37 -25.05 31.39
CA VAL A 448 29.70 -23.62 31.38
C VAL A 448 31.04 -23.45 30.67
N LEU A 449 31.04 -22.66 29.60
CA LEU A 449 32.29 -22.04 29.12
C LEU A 449 32.34 -20.69 29.82
N SER A 450 33.16 -20.61 30.88
CA SER A 450 33.36 -19.41 31.72
C SER A 450 34.84 -19.08 31.81
N GLY A 451 35.18 -17.83 31.53
CA GLY A 451 36.54 -17.30 31.66
C GLY A 451 36.64 -15.95 30.96
N ASN A 452 37.57 -15.10 31.39
CA ASN A 452 37.77 -13.78 30.81
C ASN A 452 39.11 -13.72 30.06
N TYR A 453 39.20 -12.84 29.07
CA TYR A 453 40.43 -12.46 28.35
C TYR A 453 41.22 -13.61 27.70
N ASN A 454 40.58 -14.75 27.43
CA ASN A 454 41.22 -15.92 26.82
C ASN A 454 41.42 -15.74 25.32
N MET A 455 42.49 -16.30 24.76
CA MET A 455 42.74 -16.33 23.31
C MET A 455 42.93 -17.76 22.80
N GLY A 456 42.13 -18.15 21.80
CA GLY A 456 42.16 -19.48 21.17
C GLY A 456 42.08 -19.39 19.66
N MET A 457 42.86 -20.20 18.95
CA MET A 457 42.82 -20.26 17.49
C MET A 457 43.09 -21.70 17.01
N GLY A 458 42.43 -22.10 15.91
CA GLY A 458 42.81 -23.26 15.12
C GLY A 458 42.14 -24.59 15.48
N ASN A 459 41.95 -25.40 14.43
CA ASN A 459 41.22 -26.67 14.39
C ASN A 459 41.22 -27.49 15.70
N SER A 460 40.04 -27.64 16.31
CA SER A 460 39.78 -28.41 17.54
C SER A 460 40.27 -27.79 18.87
N ALA A 461 40.71 -26.53 18.89
CA ALA A 461 40.90 -25.80 20.15
C ALA A 461 39.61 -25.82 20.99
N LEU A 462 39.56 -26.15 22.29
CA LEU A 462 40.44 -27.03 23.07
C LEU A 462 39.57 -28.20 23.63
N GLY A 463 39.08 -29.12 22.79
CA GLY A 463 38.29 -30.29 23.25
C GLY A 463 39.10 -31.21 24.20
N SER A 464 38.57 -31.87 25.24
CA SER A 464 37.61 -32.99 25.17
C SER A 464 37.19 -33.54 26.57
N ASN A 465 35.89 -33.52 26.89
CA ASN A 465 35.10 -34.45 27.74
C ASN A 465 35.51 -34.88 29.18
N VAL A 466 36.62 -34.44 29.78
CA VAL A 466 36.82 -34.48 31.26
C VAL A 466 37.79 -33.38 31.74
N GLY A 467 37.51 -32.77 32.90
CA GLY A 467 38.31 -31.68 33.52
C GLY A 467 38.10 -30.30 32.86
N GLY A 468 37.74 -29.26 33.63
CA GLY A 468 37.25 -27.98 33.11
C GLY A 468 38.31 -26.97 32.66
N LEU A 469 37.85 -25.82 32.17
CA LEU A 469 38.65 -24.60 31.95
C LEU A 469 38.23 -23.54 32.97
N THR A 470 39.21 -22.99 33.66
CA THR A 470 39.11 -21.86 34.60
C THR A 470 40.33 -20.97 34.37
N GLY A 471 40.19 -19.65 34.48
CA GLY A 471 41.30 -18.70 34.37
C GLY A 471 41.08 -17.54 35.34
N ASP A 472 42.17 -17.11 35.97
CA ASP A 472 42.22 -16.03 36.97
C ASP A 472 43.13 -14.88 36.49
N ASP A 473 42.75 -13.66 36.90
CA ASP A 473 43.35 -12.32 36.71
C ASP A 473 43.78 -11.90 35.28
#